data_AF-A0A412PAU6-F1
#
_entry.id   AF-A0A412PAU6-F1
#
_cell.length_a   1.000
_cell.length_b   1.000
_cell.length_c   1.000
_cell.angle_alpha   90.00
_cell.angle_beta   90.00
_cell.angle_gamma   90.00
#
_symmetry.space_group_name_H-M   'P 1'
#
loop_
_entity.id
_entity.type
_entity.pdbx_description
1 polymer ?
#
loop_
_entity_poly.entity_id
_entity_poly.type
_entity_poly.pdbx_seq_one_letter_code
_entity_poly.pdbx_strand_id
1 'polypeptide(L)'
;MKITFYLVRHGETLFNHLGRMQGYCDSPLTELGLQQAQQASAKLKDIWFDHIYSSPSERAWNTADIIVKDRGVKPELLSGLHEMSFGRLEGARHTAHAEEIYACREKMDYSSAGGESPAMMEERIRKTLNHIIDQCVDGDRVLLVGHGMYQLCTLKFLLGVDLEALRKERDSEGCSMIPNAGIMVFSYEDGNYQIQQVPVEPENFIYHVEDKTVHFYYVRHGETLFNHYNRMQGRSDSPLTAQGIEQVKLSAKALRNINFAFAYCSSAERARDTASYILESHDISAVPNQDLREINFGTYEARVRDSIMDELYERFNPCVNFSDVGGESEEQVIERIQRILTLVLARAKDGDNVLLVAHGSLYMTLLKHLFNIYRADLTEQKKAEGKHIMPNGGIAKFTFSHGAYQLDQLMVTPEEFMEVK
;
A
#
# COMPACT_ATOMS: atom_id res chain seq x y z
N MET A 1 -5.70 20.40 0.75
CA MET A 1 -4.91 19.24 1.21
C MET A 1 -5.82 18.30 1.96
N LYS A 2 -5.97 17.08 1.45
CA LYS A 2 -6.73 15.98 2.03
C LYS A 2 -5.79 14.95 2.66
N ILE A 3 -6.06 14.51 3.88
CA ILE A 3 -5.32 13.45 4.58
C ILE A 3 -6.34 12.46 5.13
N THR A 4 -6.07 11.16 5.04
CA THR A 4 -6.93 10.11 5.61
C THR A 4 -6.26 9.45 6.81
N PHE A 5 -6.89 9.52 7.97
CA PHE A 5 -6.42 8.92 9.21
C PHE A 5 -7.14 7.60 9.50
N TYR A 6 -6.36 6.58 9.84
CA TYR A 6 -6.81 5.29 10.35
C TYR A 6 -6.40 5.21 11.82
N LEU A 7 -7.35 5.41 12.73
CA LEU A 7 -7.07 5.36 14.17
C LEU A 7 -7.54 4.02 14.73
N VAL A 8 -6.57 3.19 15.13
CA VAL A 8 -6.78 1.85 15.68
C VAL A 8 -6.61 1.87 17.19
N ARG A 9 -7.56 1.31 17.93
CA ARG A 9 -7.42 1.10 19.38
C ARG A 9 -6.49 -0.10 19.63
N HIS A 10 -5.72 -0.10 20.71
CA HIS A 10 -5.01 -1.31 21.14
C HIS A 10 -5.95 -2.53 21.31
N GLY A 11 -5.39 -3.75 21.16
CA GLY A 11 -6.10 -5.01 21.45
C GLY A 11 -6.48 -5.13 22.93
N GLU A 12 -7.30 -6.12 23.28
CA GLU A 12 -7.68 -6.38 24.67
C GLU A 12 -6.44 -6.56 25.58
N THR A 13 -6.45 -5.89 26.72
CA THR A 13 -5.41 -6.01 27.76
C THR A 13 -5.89 -6.80 28.97
N LEU A 14 -4.94 -7.23 29.81
CA LEU A 14 -5.27 -7.83 31.10
C LEU A 14 -6.15 -6.91 31.97
N PHE A 15 -5.95 -5.59 31.93
CA PHE A 15 -6.81 -4.65 32.68
C PHE A 15 -8.21 -4.53 32.08
N ASN A 16 -8.37 -4.57 30.75
CA ASN A 16 -9.69 -4.63 30.14
C ASN A 16 -10.44 -5.88 30.60
N HIS A 17 -9.78 -7.04 30.51
CA HIS A 17 -10.33 -8.33 30.92
C HIS A 17 -10.74 -8.34 32.42
N LEU A 18 -9.95 -7.70 33.27
CA LEU A 18 -10.20 -7.62 34.72
C LEU A 18 -11.12 -6.45 35.13
N GLY A 19 -11.66 -5.69 34.17
CA GLY A 19 -12.54 -4.55 34.45
C GLY A 19 -11.86 -3.44 35.26
N ARG A 20 -10.65 -3.04 34.86
CA ARG A 20 -9.86 -1.99 35.52
C ARG A 20 -9.70 -0.76 34.62
N MET A 21 -9.68 0.41 35.27
CA MET A 21 -9.32 1.67 34.64
C MET A 21 -7.88 1.60 34.12
N GLN A 22 -7.66 1.99 32.87
CA GLN A 22 -6.35 1.93 32.24
C GLN A 22 -6.14 3.16 31.35
N GLY A 23 -5.54 4.19 31.92
CA GLY A 23 -5.11 5.40 31.23
C GLY A 23 -3.63 5.32 30.93
N TYR A 24 -2.82 6.00 31.75
CA TYR A 24 -1.36 5.98 31.64
C TYR A 24 -0.75 4.69 32.19
N CYS A 25 -1.39 4.04 33.17
CA CYS A 25 -0.92 2.74 33.62
C CYS A 25 -1.08 1.70 32.49
N ASP A 26 -0.20 0.69 32.49
CA ASP A 26 -0.18 -0.30 31.42
C ASP A 26 -0.33 -1.73 31.93
N SER A 27 -0.77 -2.59 31.01
CA SER A 27 -0.88 -4.02 31.20
C SER A 27 -0.78 -4.70 29.84
N PRO A 28 -0.21 -5.92 29.78
CA PRO A 28 0.03 -6.59 28.51
C PRO A 28 -1.28 -6.91 27.79
N LEU A 29 -1.17 -7.10 26.47
CA LEU A 29 -2.24 -7.67 25.65
C LEU A 29 -2.54 -9.10 26.12
N THR A 30 -3.82 -9.49 26.09
CA THR A 30 -4.23 -10.89 26.26
C THR A 30 -3.99 -11.67 24.97
N GLU A 31 -4.14 -13.00 25.00
CA GLU A 31 -4.14 -13.81 23.77
C GLU A 31 -5.22 -13.35 22.78
N LEU A 32 -6.40 -12.98 23.29
CA LEU A 32 -7.47 -12.39 22.49
C LEU A 32 -7.04 -11.04 21.90
N GLY A 33 -6.40 -10.18 22.69
CA GLY A 33 -5.87 -8.90 22.21
C GLY A 33 -4.83 -9.04 21.08
N LEU A 34 -3.98 -10.07 21.15
CA LEU A 34 -3.03 -10.40 20.07
C LEU A 34 -3.77 -10.85 18.80
N GLN A 35 -4.80 -11.69 18.93
CA GLN A 35 -5.62 -12.12 17.79
C GLN A 35 -6.36 -10.94 17.14
N GLN A 36 -6.94 -10.06 17.95
CA GLN A 36 -7.59 -8.83 17.49
C GLN A 36 -6.64 -7.92 16.69
N ALA A 37 -5.40 -7.74 17.18
CA ALA A 37 -4.37 -6.99 16.46
C ALA A 37 -3.99 -7.64 15.11
N GLN A 38 -3.91 -8.97 15.05
CA GLN A 38 -3.67 -9.71 13.81
C GLN A 38 -4.83 -9.57 12.81
N GLN A 39 -6.08 -9.58 13.28
CA GLN A 39 -7.24 -9.35 12.42
C GLN A 39 -7.22 -7.93 11.84
N ALA A 40 -6.87 -6.91 12.65
CA ALA A 40 -6.68 -5.55 12.15
C ALA A 40 -5.56 -5.48 11.10
N SER A 41 -4.43 -6.16 11.34
CA SER A 41 -3.34 -6.28 10.37
C SER A 41 -3.82 -6.84 9.03
N ALA A 42 -4.55 -7.96 9.05
CA ALA A 42 -5.08 -8.60 7.85
C ALA A 42 -6.05 -7.70 7.06
N LYS A 43 -6.82 -6.87 7.76
CA LYS A 43 -7.80 -5.94 7.15
C LYS A 43 -7.16 -4.70 6.57
N LEU A 44 -6.06 -4.25 7.17
CA LEU A 44 -5.32 -3.08 6.72
C LEU A 44 -4.22 -3.41 5.70
N LYS A 45 -3.91 -4.70 5.45
CA LYS A 45 -2.76 -5.16 4.64
C LYS A 45 -2.62 -4.47 3.27
N ASP A 46 -3.74 -4.19 2.61
CA ASP A 46 -3.77 -3.62 1.25
C ASP A 46 -3.85 -2.08 1.26
N ILE A 47 -3.82 -1.46 2.44
CA ILE A 47 -3.81 -0.02 2.61
C ILE A 47 -2.36 0.44 2.74
N TRP A 48 -1.89 1.30 1.85
CA TRP A 48 -0.62 1.99 2.04
C TRP A 48 -0.74 3.07 3.11
N PHE A 49 0.26 3.18 3.98
CA PHE A 49 0.37 4.25 4.97
C PHE A 49 1.66 5.01 4.70
N ASP A 50 1.55 6.31 4.49
CA ASP A 50 2.68 7.23 4.31
C ASP A 50 3.33 7.53 5.66
N HIS A 51 2.53 7.58 6.73
CA HIS A 51 3.00 7.79 8.09
C HIS A 51 2.34 6.81 9.06
N ILE A 52 3.10 6.35 10.05
CA ILE A 52 2.66 5.38 11.05
C ILE A 52 3.10 5.86 12.43
N TYR A 53 2.14 6.18 13.30
CA TYR A 53 2.39 6.62 14.66
C TYR A 53 1.71 5.69 15.67
N SER A 54 2.36 5.52 16.83
CA SER A 54 1.79 4.79 17.95
C SER A 54 1.97 5.54 19.27
N SER A 55 1.00 5.39 20.16
CA SER A 55 1.17 5.74 21.56
C SER A 55 2.36 4.96 22.17
N PRO A 56 3.18 5.59 23.03
CA PRO A 56 4.32 4.93 23.66
C PRO A 56 3.92 3.88 24.73
N SER A 57 2.65 3.79 25.13
CA SER A 57 2.15 2.65 25.93
C SER A 57 2.40 1.32 25.21
N GLU A 58 2.95 0.34 25.94
CA GLU A 58 3.37 -0.97 25.42
C GLU A 58 2.22 -1.70 24.71
N ARG A 59 0.99 -1.64 25.24
CA ARG A 59 -0.20 -2.24 24.60
C ARG A 59 -0.48 -1.69 23.19
N ALA A 60 -0.30 -0.38 23.01
CA ALA A 60 -0.56 0.29 21.75
C ALA A 60 0.61 0.07 20.78
N TRP A 61 1.84 0.13 21.29
CA TRP A 61 3.03 -0.21 20.52
C TRP A 61 3.00 -1.65 20.01
N ASN A 62 2.71 -2.64 20.86
CA ASN A 62 2.58 -4.05 20.47
C ASN A 62 1.49 -4.25 19.40
N THR A 63 0.36 -3.55 19.53
CA THR A 63 -0.70 -3.59 18.52
C THR A 63 -0.20 -3.01 17.18
N ALA A 64 0.48 -1.87 17.22
CA ALA A 64 1.03 -1.22 16.02
C ALA A 64 2.09 -2.09 15.33
N ASP A 65 3.02 -2.65 16.09
CA ASP A 65 4.09 -3.54 15.60
C ASP A 65 3.50 -4.76 14.87
N ILE A 66 2.42 -5.34 15.39
CA ILE A 66 1.69 -6.44 14.72
C ILE A 66 1.04 -5.98 13.40
N ILE A 67 0.45 -4.78 13.36
CA ILE A 67 -0.21 -4.26 12.16
C ILE A 67 0.78 -3.99 11.03
N VAL A 68 2.01 -3.57 11.36
CA VAL A 68 3.00 -3.13 10.37
C VAL A 68 4.15 -4.11 10.15
N LYS A 69 4.12 -5.25 10.83
CA LYS A 69 5.17 -6.28 10.81
C LYS A 69 5.66 -6.63 9.40
N ASP A 70 4.73 -6.90 8.49
CA ASP A 70 5.05 -7.34 7.12
C ASP A 70 5.36 -6.19 6.16
N ARG A 71 5.36 -4.95 6.66
CA ARG A 71 5.63 -3.73 5.88
C ARG A 71 7.08 -3.27 5.97
N GLY A 72 7.86 -3.83 6.90
CA GLY A 72 9.26 -3.46 7.10
C GLY A 72 9.48 -2.04 7.64
N VAL A 73 8.43 -1.39 8.18
CA VAL A 73 8.47 -0.04 8.76
C VAL A 73 8.13 -0.14 10.24
N LYS A 74 8.86 0.58 11.10
CA LYS A 74 8.53 0.69 12.52
C LYS A 74 7.63 1.89 12.78
N PRO A 75 6.61 1.78 13.64
CA PRO A 75 5.82 2.93 14.06
C PRO A 75 6.69 3.97 14.78
N GLU A 76 6.48 5.25 14.49
CA GLU A 76 7.03 6.35 15.27
C GLU A 76 6.25 6.49 16.58
N LEU A 77 6.95 6.64 17.70
CA LEU A 77 6.31 6.85 19.00
C LEU A 77 5.95 8.31 19.19
N LEU A 78 4.66 8.60 19.39
CA LEU A 78 4.18 9.94 19.59
C LEU A 78 3.43 10.06 20.92
N SER A 79 4.05 10.74 21.89
CA SER A 79 3.51 10.90 23.26
C SER A 79 2.14 11.59 23.30
N GLY A 80 1.84 12.41 22.30
CA GLY A 80 0.54 13.03 22.10
C GLY A 80 -0.62 12.05 21.89
N LEU A 81 -0.33 10.78 21.56
CA LEU A 81 -1.32 9.70 21.39
C LEU A 81 -1.62 8.92 22.68
N HIS A 82 -1.03 9.28 23.82
CA HIS A 82 -1.34 8.64 25.11
C HIS A 82 -2.83 8.65 25.42
N GLU A 83 -3.29 7.64 26.16
CA GLU A 83 -4.65 7.63 26.71
C GLU A 83 -4.87 8.81 27.66
N MET A 84 -6.13 9.15 27.89
CA MET A 84 -6.53 10.05 28.97
C MET A 84 -5.99 9.56 30.32
N SER A 85 -5.34 10.44 31.08
CA SER A 85 -4.96 10.18 32.46
C SER A 85 -6.19 10.15 33.35
N PHE A 86 -6.35 9.06 34.09
CA PHE A 86 -7.43 8.92 35.07
C PHE A 86 -7.01 9.31 36.50
N GLY A 87 -5.81 9.90 36.65
CA GLY A 87 -5.29 10.36 37.93
C GLY A 87 -5.17 9.22 38.95
N ARG A 88 -5.70 9.41 40.15
CA ARG A 88 -5.65 8.39 41.20
C ARG A 88 -6.52 7.15 40.94
N LEU A 89 -7.37 7.17 39.91
CA LEU A 89 -8.24 6.04 39.55
C LEU A 89 -7.56 5.00 38.66
N GLU A 90 -6.33 5.27 38.20
CA GLU A 90 -5.53 4.34 37.40
C GLU A 90 -5.41 2.95 38.07
N GLY A 91 -5.70 1.89 37.30
CA GLY A 91 -5.65 0.51 37.76
C GLY A 91 -6.78 0.09 38.72
N ALA A 92 -7.63 1.01 39.17
CA ALA A 92 -8.75 0.69 40.02
C ALA A 92 -9.79 -0.17 39.29
N ARG A 93 -10.45 -1.09 39.99
CA ARG A 93 -11.59 -1.82 39.43
C ARG A 93 -12.72 -0.83 39.18
N HIS A 94 -13.42 -0.95 38.05
CA HIS A 94 -14.60 -0.14 37.74
C HIS A 94 -15.66 -0.21 38.86
N THR A 95 -15.76 -1.34 39.55
CA THR A 95 -16.72 -1.55 40.64
C THR A 95 -16.30 -0.95 41.98
N ALA A 96 -15.02 -0.65 42.20
CA ALA A 96 -14.53 -0.15 43.49
C ALA A 96 -14.84 1.34 43.71
N HIS A 97 -14.92 2.12 42.62
CA HIS A 97 -15.22 3.55 42.62
C HIS A 97 -16.33 3.88 41.61
N ALA A 98 -17.37 3.04 41.54
CA ALA A 98 -18.33 3.04 40.44
C ALA A 98 -19.01 4.40 40.22
N GLU A 99 -19.49 5.05 41.30
CA GLU A 99 -20.16 6.36 41.21
C GLU A 99 -19.23 7.45 40.68
N GLU A 100 -18.00 7.51 41.20
CA GLU A 100 -17.02 8.50 40.79
C GLU A 100 -16.57 8.26 39.33
N ILE A 101 -16.21 7.03 39.00
CA ILE A 101 -15.80 6.66 37.64
C ILE A 101 -16.92 6.97 36.65
N TYR A 102 -18.17 6.67 37.00
CA TYR A 102 -19.33 6.99 36.17
C TYR A 102 -19.46 8.50 35.95
N ALA A 103 -19.44 9.30 37.02
CA ALA A 103 -19.55 10.75 36.94
C ALA A 103 -18.42 11.39 36.11
N CYS A 104 -17.18 10.92 36.28
CA CYS A 104 -16.05 11.37 35.47
C CYS A 104 -16.20 10.96 34.01
N ARG A 105 -16.58 9.70 33.73
CA ARG A 105 -16.76 9.17 32.36
C ARG A 105 -17.87 9.87 31.60
N GLU A 106 -19.00 10.16 32.25
CA GLU A 106 -20.13 10.88 31.65
C GLU A 106 -19.70 12.27 31.13
N LYS A 107 -18.88 12.97 31.92
CA LYS A 107 -18.37 14.30 31.59
C LYS A 107 -17.09 14.28 30.75
N MET A 108 -16.46 13.11 30.64
CA MET A 108 -15.09 12.94 30.13
C MET A 108 -14.07 13.82 30.90
N ASP A 109 -14.32 14.01 32.20
CA ASP A 109 -13.55 14.90 33.06
C ASP A 109 -13.07 14.16 34.30
N TYR A 110 -11.76 13.92 34.36
CA TYR A 110 -11.10 13.25 35.49
C TYR A 110 -10.29 14.22 36.34
N SER A 111 -10.43 15.53 36.15
CA SER A 111 -9.69 16.55 36.91
C SER A 111 -9.93 16.46 38.41
N SER A 112 -11.14 16.08 38.84
CA SER A 112 -11.49 15.82 40.24
C SER A 112 -10.70 14.66 40.87
N ALA A 113 -10.24 13.71 40.05
CA ALA A 113 -9.39 12.60 40.44
C ALA A 113 -7.89 12.89 40.21
N GLY A 114 -7.53 14.12 39.81
CA GLY A 114 -6.17 14.50 39.44
C GLY A 114 -5.74 13.99 38.05
N GLY A 115 -6.69 13.57 37.22
CA GLY A 115 -6.49 13.20 35.83
C GLY A 115 -6.68 14.38 34.87
N GLU A 116 -6.87 14.07 33.60
CA GLU A 116 -7.08 15.08 32.55
C GLU A 116 -8.52 15.60 32.51
N SER A 117 -8.65 16.88 32.16
CA SER A 117 -9.93 17.52 31.85
C SER A 117 -10.23 17.42 30.34
N PRO A 118 -11.49 17.66 29.91
CA PRO A 118 -11.86 17.69 28.50
C PRO A 118 -11.02 18.67 27.68
N ALA A 119 -10.76 19.86 28.22
CA ALA A 119 -10.01 20.91 27.53
C ALA A 119 -8.54 20.52 27.31
N MET A 120 -7.90 19.91 28.31
CA MET A 120 -6.53 19.38 28.17
C MET A 120 -6.45 18.28 27.11
N MET A 121 -7.44 17.40 27.11
CA MET A 121 -7.51 16.31 26.13
C MET A 121 -7.71 16.84 24.71
N GLU A 122 -8.64 17.77 24.51
CA GLU A 122 -8.91 18.41 23.22
C GLU A 122 -7.66 19.15 22.71
N GLU A 123 -7.02 19.96 23.55
CA GLU A 123 -5.79 20.66 23.18
C GLU A 123 -4.70 19.69 22.75
N ARG A 124 -4.49 18.60 23.50
CA ARG A 124 -3.51 17.57 23.17
C ARG A 124 -3.83 16.87 21.84
N ILE A 125 -5.08 16.48 21.60
CA ILE A 125 -5.49 15.86 20.33
C ILE A 125 -5.20 16.82 19.17
N ARG A 126 -5.66 18.08 19.26
CA ARG A 126 -5.46 19.07 18.20
C ARG A 126 -3.98 19.34 17.92
N LYS A 127 -3.17 19.52 18.97
CA LYS A 127 -1.73 19.73 18.82
C LYS A 127 -1.03 18.54 18.17
N THR A 128 -1.42 17.32 18.55
CA THR A 128 -0.86 16.07 18.02
C THR A 128 -1.20 15.91 16.54
N LEU A 129 -2.46 16.11 16.17
CA LEU A 129 -2.89 15.98 14.77
C LEU A 129 -2.31 17.09 13.90
N ASN A 130 -2.24 18.34 14.38
CA ASN A 130 -1.60 19.43 13.64
C ASN A 130 -0.12 19.11 13.37
N HIS A 131 0.61 18.59 14.36
CA HIS A 131 2.00 18.17 14.17
C HIS A 131 2.14 17.11 13.07
N ILE A 132 1.23 16.13 13.02
CA ILE A 132 1.22 15.10 11.99
C ILE A 132 0.86 15.69 10.62
N ILE A 133 -0.16 16.55 10.56
CA ILE A 133 -0.59 17.25 9.34
C ILE A 133 0.55 18.05 8.72
N ASP A 134 1.38 18.70 9.55
CA ASP A 134 2.57 19.45 9.10
C ASP A 134 3.65 18.56 8.44
N GLN A 135 3.62 17.25 8.66
CA GLN A 135 4.51 16.27 8.00
C GLN A 135 3.88 15.63 6.76
N CYS A 136 2.58 15.84 6.54
CA CYS A 136 1.84 15.19 5.47
C CYS A 136 1.81 16.06 4.21
N VAL A 137 1.58 15.39 3.08
CA VAL A 137 1.20 16.04 1.82
C VAL A 137 -0.20 15.58 1.39
N ASP A 138 -0.75 16.25 0.38
CA ASP A 138 -2.08 15.94 -0.16
C ASP A 138 -2.21 14.47 -0.58
N GLY A 139 -3.25 13.80 -0.09
CA GLY A 139 -3.56 12.39 -0.30
C GLY A 139 -2.85 11.41 0.64
N ASP A 140 -2.05 11.88 1.61
CA ASP A 140 -1.37 11.00 2.56
C ASP A 140 -2.36 10.20 3.42
N ARG A 141 -1.97 8.96 3.73
CA ARG A 141 -2.71 8.08 4.62
C ARG A 141 -1.89 7.79 5.87
N VAL A 142 -2.48 8.05 7.03
CA VAL A 142 -1.80 7.98 8.31
C VAL A 142 -2.42 6.90 9.19
N LEU A 143 -1.61 5.95 9.64
CA LEU A 143 -1.99 5.00 10.68
C LEU A 143 -1.65 5.58 12.05
N LEU A 144 -2.64 5.66 12.94
CA LEU A 144 -2.48 6.01 14.34
C LEU A 144 -2.90 4.81 15.19
N VAL A 145 -2.09 4.42 16.18
CA VAL A 145 -2.48 3.38 17.14
C VAL A 145 -2.51 3.94 18.56
N GLY A 146 -3.68 3.87 19.19
CA GLY A 146 -3.96 4.54 20.45
C GLY A 146 -5.01 3.83 21.29
N HIS A 147 -5.94 4.59 21.87
CA HIS A 147 -6.75 4.15 22.99
C HIS A 147 -8.22 4.57 22.89
N GLY A 148 -9.03 4.06 23.82
CA GLY A 148 -10.48 4.17 23.70
C GLY A 148 -11.04 5.54 24.09
N MET A 149 -10.57 6.15 25.18
CA MET A 149 -11.04 7.49 25.56
C MET A 149 -10.46 8.55 24.61
N TYR A 150 -9.24 8.34 24.11
CA TYR A 150 -8.67 9.13 23.02
C TYR A 150 -9.56 9.16 21.77
N GLN A 151 -10.01 7.99 21.29
CA GLN A 151 -10.94 7.90 20.17
C GLN A 151 -12.28 8.59 20.46
N LEU A 152 -12.87 8.39 21.66
CA LEU A 152 -14.12 9.06 22.04
C LEU A 152 -14.00 10.59 22.08
N CYS A 153 -12.91 11.10 22.62
CA CYS A 153 -12.63 12.53 22.64
C CYS A 153 -12.41 13.07 21.22
N THR A 154 -11.78 12.29 20.34
CA THR A 154 -11.62 12.64 18.92
C THR A 154 -12.99 12.73 18.23
N LEU A 155 -13.85 11.73 18.40
CA LEU A 155 -15.22 11.73 17.86
C LEU A 155 -16.01 12.96 18.32
N LYS A 156 -15.96 13.28 19.61
CA LYS A 156 -16.72 14.40 20.20
C LYS A 156 -16.17 15.77 19.83
N PHE A 157 -14.89 16.03 20.12
CA PHE A 157 -14.32 17.38 20.06
C PHE A 157 -13.84 17.77 18.67
N LEU A 158 -13.40 16.79 17.88
CA LEU A 158 -12.83 17.04 16.56
C LEU A 158 -13.85 16.81 15.45
N LEU A 159 -14.60 15.71 15.53
CA LEU A 159 -15.49 15.25 14.46
C LEU A 159 -16.96 15.64 14.70
N GLY A 160 -17.28 16.23 15.85
CA GLY A 160 -18.62 16.71 16.17
C GLY A 160 -19.69 15.61 16.25
N VAL A 161 -19.29 14.37 16.52
CA VAL A 161 -20.21 13.22 16.58
C VAL A 161 -21.03 13.26 17.87
N ASP A 162 -22.34 13.07 17.75
CA ASP A 162 -23.24 12.86 18.88
C ASP A 162 -23.02 11.45 19.46
N LEU A 163 -22.32 11.40 20.60
CA LEU A 163 -21.97 10.14 21.26
C LEU A 163 -23.18 9.42 21.88
N GLU A 164 -24.26 10.12 22.23
CA GLU A 164 -25.47 9.45 22.73
C GLU A 164 -26.21 8.74 21.60
N ALA A 165 -26.32 9.39 20.45
CA ALA A 165 -26.89 8.79 19.25
C ALA A 165 -26.06 7.57 18.81
N LEU A 166 -24.73 7.73 18.70
CA LEU A 166 -23.83 6.64 18.36
C LEU A 166 -23.93 5.48 19.35
N ARG A 167 -23.99 5.76 20.65
CA ARG A 167 -24.14 4.71 21.66
C ARG A 167 -25.42 3.91 21.48
N LYS A 168 -26.57 4.59 21.27
CA LYS A 168 -27.86 3.92 21.05
C LYS A 168 -27.84 3.03 19.80
N GLU A 169 -27.23 3.52 18.73
CA GLU A 169 -27.04 2.77 17.48
C GLU A 169 -26.20 1.50 17.73
N ARG A 170 -25.01 1.65 18.32
CA ARG A 170 -24.09 0.54 18.58
C ARG A 170 -24.67 -0.48 19.57
N ASP A 171 -25.36 -0.02 20.61
CA ASP A 171 -26.07 -0.89 21.56
C ASP A 171 -27.17 -1.71 20.84
N SER A 172 -27.88 -1.12 19.86
CA SER A 172 -28.91 -1.81 19.08
C SER A 172 -28.34 -2.88 18.13
N GLU A 173 -27.09 -2.73 17.72
CA GLU A 173 -26.34 -3.71 16.93
C GLU A 173 -25.66 -4.79 17.78
N GLY A 174 -25.67 -4.62 19.11
CA GLY A 174 -24.95 -5.49 20.04
C GLY A 174 -23.42 -5.34 19.96
N CYS A 175 -22.95 -4.18 19.48
CA CYS A 175 -21.52 -3.92 19.27
C CYS A 175 -20.97 -2.91 20.29
N SER A 176 -19.65 -2.95 20.51
CA SER A 176 -18.99 -1.92 21.30
C SER A 176 -18.92 -0.63 20.51
N MET A 177 -19.16 0.51 21.17
CA MET A 177 -18.93 1.83 20.57
C MET A 177 -17.44 2.03 20.20
N ILE A 178 -16.54 1.43 20.99
CA ILE A 178 -15.09 1.51 20.80
C ILE A 178 -14.48 0.12 21.00
N PRO A 179 -14.53 -0.77 20.01
CA PRO A 179 -14.01 -2.13 20.15
C PRO A 179 -12.48 -2.14 20.30
N ASN A 180 -11.95 -3.16 20.98
CA ASN A 180 -10.51 -3.42 21.00
C ASN A 180 -10.01 -3.80 19.59
N ALA A 181 -8.81 -3.33 19.21
CA ALA A 181 -8.35 -3.34 17.81
C ALA A 181 -9.31 -2.65 16.83
N GLY A 182 -10.28 -1.88 17.32
CA GLY A 182 -11.29 -1.24 16.51
C GLY A 182 -10.69 -0.19 15.61
N ILE A 183 -11.15 -0.15 14.35
CA ILE A 183 -10.61 0.71 13.30
C ILE A 183 -11.60 1.84 13.02
N MET A 184 -11.15 3.08 13.23
CA MET A 184 -11.85 4.30 12.89
C MET A 184 -11.19 4.96 11.69
N VAL A 185 -11.97 5.54 10.78
CA VAL A 185 -11.44 6.29 9.64
C VAL A 185 -12.05 7.68 9.60
N PHE A 186 -11.21 8.69 9.48
CA PHE A 186 -11.64 10.07 9.31
C PHE A 186 -10.65 10.82 8.42
N SER A 187 -11.11 11.85 7.72
CA SER A 187 -10.28 12.70 6.88
C SER A 187 -10.11 14.09 7.48
N TYR A 188 -9.02 14.73 7.08
CA TYR A 188 -8.80 16.16 7.21
C TYR A 188 -8.73 16.76 5.81
N GLU A 189 -9.52 17.78 5.53
CA GLU A 189 -9.51 18.50 4.25
C GLU A 189 -9.67 20.00 4.50
N ASP A 190 -8.62 20.76 4.16
CA ASP A 190 -8.59 22.23 4.21
C ASP A 190 -9.13 22.84 5.52
N GLY A 191 -8.67 22.32 6.66
CA GLY A 191 -9.02 22.80 7.99
C GLY A 191 -10.21 22.08 8.64
N ASN A 192 -10.90 21.21 7.91
CA ASN A 192 -12.10 20.53 8.37
C ASN A 192 -11.86 19.03 8.54
N TYR A 193 -12.40 18.46 9.62
CA TYR A 193 -12.36 17.03 9.85
C TYR A 193 -13.71 16.39 9.53
N GLN A 194 -13.69 15.22 8.91
CA GLN A 194 -14.91 14.48 8.55
C GLN A 194 -14.76 13.01 8.93
N ILE A 195 -15.76 12.47 9.64
CA ILE A 195 -15.82 11.04 9.94
C ILE A 195 -16.21 10.29 8.66
N GLN A 196 -15.43 9.27 8.31
CA GLN A 196 -15.74 8.37 7.19
C GLN A 196 -16.31 7.04 7.71
N GLN A 197 -15.76 6.55 8.81
CA GLN A 197 -16.21 5.35 9.48
C GLN A 197 -15.97 5.44 10.98
N VAL A 198 -17.03 5.24 11.76
CA VAL A 198 -16.95 5.10 13.23
C VAL A 198 -16.10 3.87 13.61
N PRO A 199 -15.62 3.77 14.86
CA PRO A 199 -14.85 2.62 15.29
C PRO A 199 -15.66 1.32 15.15
N VAL A 200 -15.15 0.38 14.36
CA VAL A 200 -15.73 -0.96 14.17
C VAL A 200 -14.71 -2.05 14.44
N GLU A 201 -15.18 -3.22 14.84
CA GLU A 201 -14.37 -4.42 15.00
C GLU A 201 -13.63 -4.75 13.68
N PRO A 202 -12.40 -5.30 13.71
CA PRO A 202 -11.65 -5.62 12.49
C PRO A 202 -12.44 -6.44 11.48
N GLU A 203 -13.21 -7.45 11.93
CA GLU A 203 -14.06 -8.27 11.07
C GLU A 203 -15.09 -7.47 10.26
N ASN A 204 -15.63 -6.41 10.86
CA ASN A 204 -16.63 -5.52 10.27
C ASN A 204 -16.01 -4.35 9.50
N PHE A 205 -14.69 -4.21 9.53
CA PHE A 205 -13.99 -3.19 8.75
C PHE A 205 -14.15 -3.48 7.26
N ILE A 206 -14.77 -2.51 6.56
CA ILE A 206 -14.91 -2.52 5.10
C ILE A 206 -13.93 -1.50 4.55
N TYR A 207 -13.02 -1.97 3.70
CA TYR A 207 -12.10 -1.10 2.99
C TYR A 207 -12.78 -0.56 1.74
N HIS A 208 -12.97 0.75 1.70
CA HIS A 208 -13.33 1.46 0.47
C HIS A 208 -12.04 1.87 -0.23
N VAL A 209 -11.71 1.19 -1.34
CA VAL A 209 -10.73 1.74 -2.29
C VAL A 209 -11.40 3.00 -2.86
N GLU A 210 -10.84 4.17 -2.57
CA GLU A 210 -11.29 5.39 -3.23
C GLU A 210 -11.22 5.17 -4.75
N ASP A 211 -12.29 5.51 -5.46
CA ASP A 211 -12.24 5.47 -6.91
C ASP A 211 -11.17 6.45 -7.38
N LYS A 212 -10.18 5.92 -8.09
CA LYS A 212 -9.03 6.68 -8.53
C LYS A 212 -8.55 6.21 -9.88
N THR A 213 -8.01 7.17 -10.60
CA THR A 213 -7.35 7.01 -11.86
C THR A 213 -5.84 6.95 -11.62
N VAL A 214 -5.18 5.88 -12.05
CA VAL A 214 -3.71 5.72 -11.95
C VAL A 214 -3.17 5.39 -13.34
N HIS A 215 -2.19 6.15 -13.81
CA HIS A 215 -1.59 5.99 -15.12
C HIS A 215 -0.28 5.22 -15.01
N PHE A 216 -0.19 4.06 -15.66
CA PHE A 216 0.99 3.20 -15.66
C PHE A 216 1.78 3.39 -16.94
N TYR A 217 3.08 3.59 -16.79
CA TYR A 217 4.06 3.63 -17.87
C TYR A 217 4.95 2.40 -17.72
N TYR A 218 4.78 1.43 -18.61
CA TYR A 218 5.57 0.20 -18.60
C TYR A 218 6.70 0.29 -19.61
N VAL A 219 7.94 0.16 -19.16
CA VAL A 219 9.13 0.20 -20.01
C VAL A 219 9.84 -1.14 -20.00
N ARG A 220 10.09 -1.71 -21.18
CA ARG A 220 10.98 -2.86 -21.32
C ARG A 220 12.43 -2.39 -21.23
N HIS A 221 13.28 -3.16 -20.54
CA HIS A 221 14.72 -2.91 -20.51
C HIS A 221 15.35 -2.73 -21.91
N GLY A 222 16.48 -2.01 -21.98
CA GLY A 222 17.27 -1.87 -23.20
C GLY A 222 17.89 -3.19 -23.68
N GLU A 223 18.42 -3.21 -24.90
CA GLU A 223 19.08 -4.41 -25.44
C GLU A 223 20.24 -4.88 -24.55
N THR A 224 20.28 -6.19 -24.27
CA THR A 224 21.38 -6.85 -23.55
C THR A 224 22.27 -7.69 -24.47
N LEU A 225 23.43 -8.13 -23.97
CA LEU A 225 24.27 -9.11 -24.68
C LEU A 225 23.49 -10.39 -25.03
N PHE A 226 22.58 -10.86 -24.17
CA PHE A 226 21.76 -12.03 -24.50
C PHE A 226 20.76 -11.74 -25.62
N ASN A 227 20.18 -10.54 -25.68
CA ASN A 227 19.35 -10.17 -26.84
C ASN A 227 20.19 -10.13 -28.12
N HIS A 228 21.36 -9.50 -28.06
CA HIS A 228 22.28 -9.38 -29.19
C HIS A 228 22.72 -10.74 -29.75
N TYR A 229 23.03 -11.71 -28.87
CA TYR A 229 23.39 -13.08 -29.25
C TYR A 229 22.20 -14.04 -29.39
N ASN A 230 20.98 -13.51 -29.43
CA ASN A 230 19.72 -14.27 -29.57
C ASN A 230 19.60 -15.44 -28.58
N ARG A 231 19.82 -15.16 -27.29
CA ARG A 231 19.69 -16.10 -26.18
C ARG A 231 18.47 -15.80 -25.33
N MET A 232 17.85 -16.86 -24.81
CA MET A 232 16.78 -16.75 -23.82
C MET A 232 17.30 -16.09 -22.53
N GLN A 233 16.58 -15.09 -22.03
CA GLN A 233 16.97 -14.35 -20.83
C GLN A 233 15.77 -14.18 -19.91
N GLY A 234 15.70 -14.99 -18.86
CA GLY A 234 14.72 -14.86 -17.80
C GLY A 234 15.38 -14.39 -16.51
N ARG A 235 15.72 -15.34 -15.64
CA ARG A 235 16.44 -15.10 -14.38
C ARG A 235 17.94 -14.92 -14.57
N SER A 236 18.50 -15.46 -15.65
CA SER A 236 19.87 -15.15 -16.04
C SER A 236 19.97 -13.67 -16.43
N ASP A 237 21.12 -13.07 -16.13
CA ASP A 237 21.34 -11.66 -16.43
C ASP A 237 22.54 -11.44 -17.33
N SER A 238 22.48 -10.36 -18.09
CA SER A 238 23.56 -9.88 -18.93
C SER A 238 23.42 -8.37 -19.08
N PRO A 239 24.53 -7.63 -19.14
CA PRO A 239 24.51 -6.17 -19.15
C PRO A 239 23.87 -5.64 -20.43
N LEU A 240 23.44 -4.38 -20.36
CA LEU A 240 23.01 -3.61 -21.53
C LEU A 240 24.17 -3.49 -22.54
N THR A 241 23.86 -3.54 -23.83
CA THR A 241 24.83 -3.21 -24.88
C THR A 241 24.94 -1.68 -25.02
N ALA A 242 25.96 -1.20 -25.75
CA ALA A 242 26.03 0.22 -26.11
C ALA A 242 24.78 0.70 -26.87
N GLN A 243 24.25 -0.15 -27.77
CA GLN A 243 23.00 0.12 -28.47
C GLN A 243 21.79 0.13 -27.51
N GLY A 244 21.76 -0.80 -26.56
CA GLY A 244 20.74 -0.84 -25.50
C GLY A 244 20.71 0.42 -24.66
N ILE A 245 21.87 0.98 -24.33
CA ILE A 245 21.98 2.25 -23.61
C ILE A 245 21.41 3.41 -24.45
N GLU A 246 21.72 3.48 -25.75
CA GLU A 246 21.17 4.51 -26.64
C GLU A 246 19.64 4.39 -26.78
N GLN A 247 19.09 3.17 -26.86
CA GLN A 247 17.64 2.93 -26.84
C GLN A 247 17.00 3.47 -25.56
N VAL A 248 17.60 3.21 -24.40
CA VAL A 248 17.07 3.67 -23.12
C VAL A 248 17.18 5.19 -22.96
N LYS A 249 18.23 5.82 -23.48
CA LYS A 249 18.32 7.30 -23.52
C LYS A 249 17.19 7.92 -24.32
N LEU A 250 16.73 7.26 -25.38
CA LEU A 250 15.55 7.69 -26.13
C LEU A 250 14.28 7.52 -25.30
N SER A 251 14.14 6.42 -24.53
CA SER A 251 13.05 6.25 -23.56
C SER A 251 13.05 7.38 -22.51
N ALA A 252 14.22 7.72 -21.97
CA ALA A 252 14.39 8.82 -21.02
C ALA A 252 13.93 10.15 -21.63
N LYS A 253 14.34 10.45 -22.87
CA LYS A 253 13.90 11.63 -23.61
C LYS A 253 12.39 11.67 -23.82
N ALA A 254 11.76 10.54 -24.13
CA ALA A 254 10.32 10.42 -24.35
C ALA A 254 9.52 10.65 -23.04
N LEU A 255 10.07 10.21 -21.90
CA LEU A 255 9.40 10.26 -20.59
C LEU A 255 9.79 11.47 -19.74
N ARG A 256 10.73 12.32 -20.18
CA ARG A 256 11.29 13.45 -19.40
C ARG A 256 10.26 14.43 -18.86
N ASN A 257 9.13 14.60 -19.54
CA ASN A 257 8.08 15.56 -19.17
C ASN A 257 6.94 14.91 -18.38
N ILE A 258 7.02 13.61 -18.11
CA ILE A 258 6.04 12.91 -17.28
C ILE A 258 6.47 13.05 -15.84
N ASN A 259 5.62 13.67 -15.02
CA ASN A 259 5.83 13.74 -13.58
C ASN A 259 5.41 12.42 -12.94
N PHE A 260 6.38 11.57 -12.62
CA PHE A 260 6.14 10.29 -11.94
C PHE A 260 6.04 10.50 -10.44
N ALA A 261 4.95 10.02 -9.82
CA ALA A 261 4.79 10.04 -8.38
C ALA A 261 5.80 9.09 -7.69
N PHE A 262 6.02 7.93 -8.30
CA PHE A 262 7.04 6.96 -7.91
C PHE A 262 7.32 5.97 -9.04
N ALA A 263 8.38 5.18 -8.88
CA ALA A 263 8.79 4.18 -9.85
C ALA A 263 9.17 2.85 -9.17
N TYR A 264 8.84 1.74 -9.82
CA TYR A 264 9.36 0.41 -9.49
C TYR A 264 10.12 -0.16 -10.68
N CYS A 265 11.19 -0.90 -10.41
CA CYS A 265 11.91 -1.64 -11.44
C CYS A 265 12.08 -3.10 -11.04
N SER A 266 12.24 -3.97 -12.03
CA SER A 266 12.68 -5.33 -11.77
C SER A 266 14.02 -5.35 -11.05
N SER A 267 14.19 -6.27 -10.11
CA SER A 267 15.47 -6.46 -9.42
C SER A 267 16.57 -7.12 -10.29
N ALA A 268 16.39 -7.22 -11.62
CA ALA A 268 17.45 -7.59 -12.56
C ALA A 268 18.30 -6.35 -12.91
N GLU A 269 19.60 -6.50 -13.10
CA GLU A 269 20.54 -5.41 -13.36
C GLU A 269 20.16 -4.62 -14.62
N ARG A 270 19.88 -5.31 -15.73
CA ARG A 270 19.43 -4.68 -16.98
C ARG A 270 18.22 -3.74 -16.82
N ALA A 271 17.31 -4.04 -15.90
CA ALA A 271 16.12 -3.24 -15.64
C ALA A 271 16.40 -2.11 -14.65
N ARG A 272 17.25 -2.34 -13.64
CA ARG A 272 17.74 -1.29 -12.74
C ARG A 272 18.52 -0.21 -13.50
N ASP A 273 19.45 -0.64 -14.37
CA ASP A 273 20.23 0.26 -15.22
C ASP A 273 19.30 1.05 -16.13
N THR A 274 18.32 0.38 -16.75
CA THR A 274 17.31 1.04 -17.58
C THR A 274 16.55 2.11 -16.79
N ALA A 275 16.08 1.79 -15.58
CA ALA A 275 15.38 2.74 -14.72
C ALA A 275 16.26 3.92 -14.30
N SER A 276 17.54 3.67 -14.02
CA SER A 276 18.51 4.71 -13.65
C SER A 276 18.69 5.74 -14.77
N TYR A 277 18.80 5.30 -16.03
CA TYR A 277 18.91 6.21 -17.16
C TYR A 277 17.61 7.00 -17.41
N ILE A 278 16.44 6.38 -17.23
CA ILE A 278 15.14 7.06 -17.43
C ILE A 278 14.92 8.13 -16.37
N LEU A 279 15.26 7.85 -15.11
CA LEU A 279 15.00 8.72 -13.97
C LEU A 279 16.15 9.72 -13.69
N GLU A 280 17.20 9.76 -14.51
CA GLU A 280 18.29 10.73 -14.37
C GLU A 280 17.78 12.19 -14.43
N SER A 281 16.66 12.43 -15.13
CA SER A 281 15.98 13.73 -15.21
C SER A 281 14.88 13.95 -14.18
N HIS A 282 14.71 13.05 -13.21
CA HIS A 282 13.62 13.07 -12.22
C HIS A 282 14.17 13.05 -10.80
N ASP A 283 13.49 13.71 -9.87
CA ASP A 283 13.89 13.76 -8.45
C ASP A 283 13.49 12.49 -7.66
N ILE A 284 13.32 11.35 -8.35
CA ILE A 284 12.94 10.07 -7.74
C ILE A 284 13.87 8.96 -8.22
N SER A 285 13.96 7.88 -7.43
CA SER A 285 14.64 6.65 -7.83
C SER A 285 13.66 5.49 -7.87
N ALA A 286 13.86 4.55 -8.80
CA ALA A 286 13.04 3.36 -8.87
C ALA A 286 13.36 2.39 -7.72
N VAL A 287 12.34 1.89 -7.04
CA VAL A 287 12.48 0.87 -6.01
C VAL A 287 12.56 -0.52 -6.67
N PRO A 288 13.63 -1.31 -6.46
CA PRO A 288 13.71 -2.66 -7.01
C PRO A 288 12.65 -3.58 -6.40
N ASN A 289 11.94 -4.33 -7.24
CA ASN A 289 10.91 -5.29 -6.83
C ASN A 289 11.08 -6.63 -7.58
N GLN A 290 11.06 -7.74 -6.84
CA GLN A 290 11.21 -9.09 -7.38
C GLN A 290 10.00 -9.54 -8.21
N ASP A 291 8.81 -9.02 -7.93
CA ASP A 291 7.57 -9.35 -8.65
C ASP A 291 7.60 -8.82 -10.10
N LEU A 292 8.46 -7.83 -10.39
CA LEU A 292 8.72 -7.33 -11.74
C LEU A 292 9.79 -8.12 -12.52
N ARG A 293 10.35 -9.22 -11.98
CA ARG A 293 11.32 -10.05 -12.73
C ARG A 293 10.69 -10.76 -13.92
N GLU A 294 11.54 -10.97 -14.92
CA GLU A 294 11.19 -11.80 -16.07
C GLU A 294 10.84 -13.21 -15.62
N ILE A 295 10.04 -13.88 -16.44
CA ILE A 295 9.67 -15.27 -16.28
C ILE A 295 10.93 -16.13 -16.11
N ASN A 296 10.93 -17.00 -15.10
CA ASN A 296 11.95 -18.04 -14.97
C ASN A 296 11.73 -19.10 -16.04
N PHE A 297 12.68 -19.21 -16.97
CA PHE A 297 12.60 -20.19 -18.06
C PHE A 297 13.24 -21.54 -17.70
N GLY A 298 13.71 -21.71 -16.46
CA GLY A 298 14.27 -22.98 -15.99
C GLY A 298 15.49 -23.41 -16.80
N THR A 299 15.50 -24.65 -17.31
CA THR A 299 16.61 -25.17 -18.13
C THR A 299 16.76 -24.48 -19.51
N TYR A 300 15.83 -23.59 -19.89
CA TYR A 300 15.90 -22.85 -21.15
C TYR A 300 16.73 -21.56 -21.07
N GLU A 301 17.10 -21.13 -19.86
CA GLU A 301 17.94 -19.96 -19.64
C GLU A 301 19.24 -20.02 -20.48
N ALA A 302 19.59 -18.90 -21.09
CA ALA A 302 20.77 -18.73 -21.96
C ALA A 302 20.84 -19.61 -23.23
N ARG A 303 19.89 -20.50 -23.51
CA ARG A 303 19.84 -21.27 -24.78
C ARG A 303 19.65 -20.32 -25.97
N VAL A 304 20.24 -20.66 -27.11
CA VAL A 304 20.08 -19.91 -28.37
C VAL A 304 18.64 -20.07 -28.86
N ARG A 305 17.88 -18.98 -28.94
CA ARG A 305 16.43 -18.99 -29.15
C ARG A 305 16.02 -19.66 -30.46
N ASP A 306 16.73 -19.41 -31.54
CA ASP A 306 16.40 -19.99 -32.86
C ASP A 306 16.53 -21.51 -32.88
N SER A 307 17.40 -22.10 -32.04
CA SER A 307 17.57 -23.54 -31.95
C SER A 307 16.43 -24.27 -31.21
N ILE A 308 15.52 -23.53 -30.59
CA ILE A 308 14.47 -24.04 -29.70
C ILE A 308 13.12 -23.39 -29.96
N MET A 309 12.93 -22.78 -31.14
CA MET A 309 11.75 -21.96 -31.43
C MET A 309 10.45 -22.75 -31.31
N ASP A 310 10.43 -23.99 -31.80
CA ASP A 310 9.25 -24.87 -31.74
C ASP A 310 8.91 -25.22 -30.28
N GLU A 311 9.91 -25.59 -29.49
CA GLU A 311 9.73 -25.85 -28.05
C GLU A 311 9.22 -24.61 -27.31
N LEU A 312 9.72 -23.42 -27.65
CA LEU A 312 9.28 -22.17 -27.05
C LEU A 312 7.85 -21.83 -27.46
N TYR A 313 7.47 -22.08 -28.70
CA TYR A 313 6.11 -21.83 -29.18
C TYR A 313 5.08 -22.59 -28.34
N GLU A 314 5.32 -23.88 -28.10
CA GLU A 314 4.48 -24.73 -27.23
C GLU A 314 4.47 -24.27 -25.77
N ARG A 315 5.59 -23.72 -25.27
CA ARG A 315 5.69 -23.24 -23.89
C ARG A 315 5.07 -21.87 -23.65
N PHE A 316 4.76 -21.14 -24.71
CA PHE A 316 4.10 -19.84 -24.62
C PHE A 316 2.63 -19.88 -25.06
N ASN A 317 2.18 -20.96 -25.71
CA ASN A 317 0.83 -21.10 -26.24
C ASN A 317 0.21 -22.44 -25.79
N PRO A 318 -1.01 -22.46 -25.22
CA PRO A 318 -1.94 -21.34 -25.03
C PRO A 318 -1.60 -20.44 -23.82
N CYS A 319 -0.67 -20.87 -22.98
CA CYS A 319 -0.24 -20.15 -21.78
C CYS A 319 1.25 -20.35 -21.54
N VAL A 320 1.83 -19.48 -20.70
CA VAL A 320 3.22 -19.65 -20.27
C VAL A 320 3.34 -20.88 -19.37
N ASN A 321 4.21 -21.84 -19.72
CA ASN A 321 4.51 -22.95 -18.83
C ASN A 321 5.95 -23.46 -18.94
N PHE A 322 6.72 -23.24 -17.88
CA PHE A 322 8.07 -23.77 -17.68
C PHE A 322 8.20 -24.55 -16.37
N SER A 323 7.09 -24.89 -15.69
CA SER A 323 7.14 -25.50 -14.35
C SER A 323 7.77 -26.90 -14.36
N ASP A 324 7.61 -27.65 -15.46
CA ASP A 324 8.19 -28.98 -15.67
C ASP A 324 9.72 -28.95 -15.84
N VAL A 325 10.29 -27.78 -16.14
CA VAL A 325 11.73 -27.59 -16.37
C VAL A 325 12.38 -26.66 -15.34
N GLY A 326 11.76 -26.53 -14.15
CA GLY A 326 12.26 -25.70 -13.06
C GLY A 326 12.08 -24.20 -13.26
N GLY A 327 11.22 -23.81 -14.21
CA GLY A 327 10.77 -22.45 -14.45
C GLY A 327 9.44 -22.12 -13.77
N GLU A 328 8.81 -21.04 -14.23
CA GLU A 328 7.52 -20.57 -13.71
C GLU A 328 6.33 -21.05 -14.56
N SER A 329 5.19 -21.28 -13.90
CA SER A 329 3.88 -21.38 -14.56
C SER A 329 3.26 -19.99 -14.76
N GLU A 330 2.31 -19.86 -15.69
CA GLU A 330 1.55 -18.62 -15.89
C GLU A 330 0.88 -18.12 -14.61
N GLU A 331 0.34 -19.02 -13.80
CA GLU A 331 -0.35 -18.70 -12.55
C GLU A 331 0.58 -18.01 -11.55
N GLN A 332 1.81 -18.53 -11.39
CA GLN A 332 2.83 -17.90 -10.54
C GLN A 332 3.23 -16.50 -11.05
N VAL A 333 3.27 -16.31 -12.37
CA VAL A 333 3.56 -15.00 -12.99
C VAL A 333 2.40 -14.04 -12.78
N ILE A 334 1.15 -14.49 -12.91
CA ILE A 334 -0.06 -13.68 -12.67
C ILE A 334 -0.13 -13.24 -11.20
N GLU A 335 0.14 -14.13 -10.24
CA GLU A 335 0.19 -13.77 -8.82
C GLU A 335 1.20 -12.65 -8.55
N ARG A 336 2.38 -12.70 -9.19
CA ARG A 336 3.38 -11.62 -9.10
C ARG A 336 2.84 -10.31 -9.67
N ILE A 337 2.22 -10.34 -10.85
CA ILE A 337 1.63 -9.17 -11.50
C ILE A 337 0.55 -8.56 -10.59
N GLN A 338 -0.31 -9.38 -10.00
CA GLN A 338 -1.35 -8.91 -9.09
C GLN A 338 -0.74 -8.27 -7.84
N ARG A 339 0.28 -8.88 -7.21
CA ARG A 339 0.93 -8.29 -6.05
C ARG A 339 1.56 -6.93 -6.34
N ILE A 340 2.30 -6.78 -7.43
CA ILE A 340 2.90 -5.47 -7.76
C ILE A 340 1.84 -4.43 -8.11
N LEU A 341 0.79 -4.79 -8.85
CA LEU A 341 -0.29 -3.87 -9.18
C LEU A 341 -1.08 -3.45 -7.93
N THR A 342 -1.40 -4.38 -7.04
CA THR A 342 -2.02 -4.09 -5.74
C THR A 342 -1.13 -3.17 -4.91
N LEU A 343 0.19 -3.41 -4.87
CA LEU A 343 1.12 -2.52 -4.17
C LEU A 343 1.12 -1.11 -4.76
N VAL A 344 1.15 -0.99 -6.10
CA VAL A 344 1.11 0.30 -6.78
C VAL A 344 -0.20 1.02 -6.50
N LEU A 345 -1.34 0.33 -6.64
CA LEU A 345 -2.65 0.91 -6.36
C LEU A 345 -2.82 1.23 -4.88
N ALA A 346 -2.25 0.45 -3.96
CA ALA A 346 -2.25 0.80 -2.55
C ALA A 346 -1.56 2.15 -2.35
N ARG A 347 -0.37 2.36 -2.94
CA ARG A 347 0.41 3.59 -2.77
C ARG A 347 -0.12 4.79 -3.55
N ALA A 348 -0.60 4.59 -4.78
CA ALA A 348 -0.96 5.67 -5.69
C ALA A 348 -2.10 6.55 -5.17
N LYS A 349 -2.01 7.84 -5.47
CA LYS A 349 -3.07 8.85 -5.35
C LYS A 349 -3.80 8.98 -6.69
N ASP A 350 -4.94 9.66 -6.67
CA ASP A 350 -5.71 9.91 -7.90
C ASP A 350 -4.92 10.81 -8.87
N GLY A 351 -4.86 10.41 -10.14
CA GLY A 351 -4.09 11.06 -11.19
C GLY A 351 -2.60 10.71 -11.24
N ASP A 352 -2.07 9.88 -10.33
CA ASP A 352 -0.65 9.56 -10.29
C ASP A 352 -0.16 8.88 -11.58
N ASN A 353 0.99 9.32 -12.09
CA ASN A 353 1.75 8.56 -13.09
C ASN A 353 2.79 7.68 -12.39
N VAL A 354 2.82 6.40 -12.72
CA VAL A 354 3.73 5.40 -12.13
C VAL A 354 4.57 4.75 -13.22
N LEU A 355 5.88 4.73 -13.02
CA LEU A 355 6.82 4.04 -13.92
C LEU A 355 7.08 2.61 -13.44
N LEU A 356 6.92 1.63 -14.33
CA LEU A 356 7.31 0.24 -14.15
C LEU A 356 8.36 -0.15 -15.19
N VAL A 357 9.60 -0.46 -14.76
CA VAL A 357 10.65 -0.92 -15.67
C VAL A 357 10.89 -2.43 -15.52
N ALA A 358 10.58 -3.19 -16.57
CA ALA A 358 10.61 -4.66 -16.52
C ALA A 358 10.93 -5.30 -17.88
N HIS A 359 10.19 -6.35 -18.29
CA HIS A 359 10.64 -7.31 -19.30
C HIS A 359 9.54 -7.70 -20.30
N GLY A 360 9.93 -8.30 -21.42
CA GLY A 360 9.01 -8.61 -22.50
C GLY A 360 7.99 -9.69 -22.15
N SER A 361 8.43 -10.86 -21.67
CA SER A 361 7.47 -11.96 -21.45
C SER A 361 6.52 -11.65 -20.31
N LEU A 362 6.99 -10.99 -19.25
CA LEU A 362 6.15 -10.45 -18.19
C LEU A 362 5.08 -9.48 -18.73
N TYR A 363 5.45 -8.55 -19.62
CA TYR A 363 4.49 -7.65 -20.27
C TYR A 363 3.43 -8.41 -21.07
N MET A 364 3.80 -9.46 -21.81
CA MET A 364 2.83 -10.28 -22.55
C MET A 364 1.86 -11.01 -21.63
N THR A 365 2.33 -11.53 -20.48
CA THR A 365 1.45 -12.14 -19.49
C THR A 365 0.51 -11.10 -18.86
N LEU A 366 1.00 -9.88 -18.62
CA LEU A 366 0.17 -8.75 -18.15
C LEU A 366 -0.91 -8.40 -19.17
N LEU A 367 -0.57 -8.30 -20.46
CA LEU A 367 -1.53 -8.00 -21.52
C LEU A 367 -2.64 -9.05 -21.62
N LYS A 368 -2.27 -10.33 -21.55
CA LYS A 368 -3.23 -11.43 -21.54
C LYS A 368 -4.13 -11.35 -20.31
N HIS A 369 -3.55 -11.17 -19.12
CA HIS A 369 -4.30 -11.17 -17.87
C HIS A 369 -5.26 -9.99 -17.73
N LEU A 370 -4.83 -8.78 -18.07
CA LEU A 370 -5.61 -7.56 -17.85
C LEU A 370 -6.53 -7.20 -19.02
N PHE A 371 -6.12 -7.52 -20.25
CA PHE A 371 -6.79 -7.01 -21.46
C PHE A 371 -7.25 -8.12 -22.42
N ASN A 372 -7.05 -9.40 -22.07
CA ASN A 372 -7.32 -10.54 -22.94
C ASN A 372 -6.63 -10.43 -24.32
N ILE A 373 -5.42 -9.85 -24.35
CA ILE A 373 -4.63 -9.73 -25.57
C ILE A 373 -3.58 -10.84 -25.60
N TYR A 374 -3.65 -11.71 -26.61
CA TYR A 374 -2.79 -12.87 -26.73
C TYR A 374 -1.55 -12.59 -27.59
N ARG A 375 -0.45 -13.30 -27.28
CA ARG A 375 0.83 -13.15 -27.98
C ARG A 375 0.72 -13.47 -29.47
N ALA A 376 -0.01 -14.52 -29.83
CA ALA A 376 -0.16 -14.97 -31.21
C ALA A 376 -0.78 -13.85 -32.08
N ASP A 377 -1.90 -13.28 -31.62
CA ASP A 377 -2.63 -12.22 -32.34
C ASP A 377 -1.76 -10.97 -32.57
N LEU A 378 -1.07 -10.50 -31.52
CA LEU A 378 -0.17 -9.35 -31.62
C LEU A 378 1.02 -9.61 -32.54
N THR A 379 1.55 -10.83 -32.53
CA THR A 379 2.70 -11.20 -33.37
C THR A 379 2.33 -11.15 -34.85
N GLU A 380 1.15 -11.68 -35.20
CA GLU A 380 0.65 -11.64 -36.58
C GLU A 380 0.42 -10.20 -37.03
N GLN A 381 -0.27 -9.39 -36.21
CA GLN A 381 -0.53 -7.99 -36.51
C GLN A 381 0.76 -7.18 -36.71
N LYS A 382 1.70 -7.24 -35.75
CA LYS A 382 2.92 -6.44 -35.81
C LYS A 382 3.87 -6.89 -36.91
N LYS A 383 3.90 -8.19 -37.23
CA LYS A 383 4.65 -8.70 -38.39
C LYS A 383 4.12 -8.12 -39.70
N ALA A 384 2.80 -7.96 -39.85
CA ALA A 384 2.21 -7.31 -41.02
C ALA A 384 2.59 -5.81 -41.12
N GLU A 385 2.80 -5.15 -39.99
CA GLU A 385 3.26 -3.75 -39.91
C GLU A 385 4.79 -3.59 -40.05
N GLY A 386 5.56 -4.69 -40.09
CA GLY A 386 7.02 -4.65 -40.06
C GLY A 386 7.61 -4.19 -38.72
N LYS A 387 6.86 -4.31 -37.63
CA LYS A 387 7.22 -3.83 -36.28
C LYS A 387 7.48 -4.99 -35.32
N HIS A 388 8.27 -4.72 -34.28
CA HIS A 388 8.51 -5.66 -33.19
C HIS A 388 7.46 -5.46 -32.08
N ILE A 389 6.88 -6.54 -31.55
CA ILE A 389 5.79 -6.47 -30.52
C ILE A 389 6.24 -5.84 -29.19
N MET A 390 7.54 -5.91 -28.89
CA MET A 390 8.12 -5.44 -27.64
C MET A 390 9.53 -4.88 -27.91
N PRO A 391 9.69 -3.71 -28.51
CA PRO A 391 11.02 -3.15 -28.76
C PRO A 391 11.81 -2.96 -27.45
N ASN A 392 13.13 -3.09 -27.50
CA ASN A 392 13.99 -2.78 -26.36
C ASN A 392 13.90 -1.27 -26.05
N GLY A 393 13.79 -0.90 -24.78
CA GLY A 393 13.44 0.47 -24.38
C GLY A 393 12.00 0.87 -24.71
N GLY A 394 11.17 -0.05 -25.21
CA GLY A 394 9.80 0.21 -25.62
C GLY A 394 8.90 0.63 -24.47
N ILE A 395 7.93 1.48 -24.77
CA ILE A 395 7.04 2.13 -23.78
C ILE A 395 5.60 1.73 -24.09
N ALA A 396 4.90 1.20 -23.10
CA ALA A 396 3.46 0.97 -23.11
C ALA A 396 2.78 1.84 -22.04
N LYS A 397 1.50 2.16 -22.26
CA LYS A 397 0.69 2.93 -21.32
C LYS A 397 -0.64 2.24 -21.07
N PHE A 398 -1.04 2.15 -19.81
CA PHE A 398 -2.37 1.69 -19.42
C PHE A 398 -2.84 2.44 -18.17
N THR A 399 -4.14 2.50 -17.98
CA THR A 399 -4.76 3.25 -16.89
C THR A 399 -5.63 2.32 -16.06
N PHE A 400 -5.56 2.44 -14.73
CA PHE A 400 -6.57 1.90 -13.83
C PHE A 400 -7.55 3.00 -13.49
N SER A 401 -8.86 2.78 -13.63
CA SER A 401 -9.90 3.74 -13.28
C SER A 401 -11.23 3.00 -13.09
N HIS A 402 -12.09 3.44 -12.17
CA HIS A 402 -13.41 2.83 -11.93
C HIS A 402 -13.34 1.30 -11.68
N GLY A 403 -12.30 0.85 -10.99
CA GLY A 403 -12.10 -0.57 -10.65
C GLY A 403 -11.61 -1.46 -11.80
N ALA A 404 -11.28 -0.90 -12.97
CA ALA A 404 -10.86 -1.67 -14.14
C ALA A 404 -9.56 -1.11 -14.77
N TYR A 405 -8.82 -1.98 -15.45
CA TYR A 405 -7.68 -1.57 -16.28
C TYR A 405 -8.13 -1.36 -17.72
N GLN A 406 -7.69 -0.25 -18.31
CA GLN A 406 -7.82 0.06 -19.72
C GLN A 406 -6.43 0.21 -20.35
N LEU A 407 -6.23 -0.43 -21.50
CA LEU A 407 -5.01 -0.25 -22.28
C LEU A 407 -5.12 1.06 -23.08
N ASP A 408 -4.18 1.98 -22.85
CA ASP A 408 -4.14 3.26 -23.57
C ASP A 408 -3.26 3.15 -24.81
N GLN A 409 -2.14 2.44 -24.68
CA GLN A 409 -1.15 2.29 -25.73
C GLN A 409 -0.37 0.99 -25.57
N LEU A 410 -0.37 0.16 -26.62
CA LEU A 410 0.55 -0.97 -26.73
C LEU A 410 2.01 -0.49 -26.70
N MET A 411 2.92 -1.40 -26.36
CA MET A 411 4.34 -1.12 -26.41
C MET A 411 4.79 -0.68 -27.81
N VAL A 412 5.36 0.51 -27.89
CA VAL A 412 5.92 1.13 -29.09
C VAL A 412 7.37 1.55 -28.83
N THR A 413 8.12 1.93 -29.87
CA THR A 413 9.47 2.47 -29.66
C THR A 413 9.41 3.84 -28.96
N PRO A 414 10.48 4.30 -28.30
CA PRO A 414 10.51 5.64 -27.71
C PRO A 414 10.20 6.77 -28.70
N GLU A 415 10.60 6.63 -29.95
CA GLU A 415 10.33 7.60 -31.01
C GLU A 415 8.84 7.65 -31.35
N GLU A 416 8.22 6.49 -31.58
CA GLU A 416 6.78 6.39 -31.81
C GLU A 416 6.00 6.97 -30.62
N PHE A 417 6.46 6.72 -29.38
CA PHE A 417 5.85 7.29 -28.19
C PHE A 417 5.86 8.83 -28.18
N MET A 418 6.91 9.46 -28.71
CA MET A 418 7.00 10.93 -28.79
C MET A 418 6.09 11.54 -29.86
N GLU A 419 5.70 10.76 -30.87
CA GLU A 419 4.83 11.19 -31.98
C GLU A 419 3.35 11.15 -31.60
N VAL A 420 2.96 10.27 -30.67
CA VAL A 420 1.60 10.16 -30.13
C VAL A 420 1.42 11.23 -29.04
N LYS A 421 0.95 12.42 -29.42
CA LYS A 421 0.56 13.49 -28.48
C LYS A 421 -0.95 13.69 -28.43
#